data_AF-A0A067LJT5-F1
#
_entry.id   AF-A0A067LJT5-F1
#
_cell.length_a   1.000
_cell.length_b   1.000
_cell.length_c   1.000
_cell.angle_alpha   90.00
_cell.angle_beta   90.00
_cell.angle_gamma   90.00
#
_symmetry.space_group_name_H-M   'P 1'
#
loop_
_entity.id
_entity.type
_entity.pdbx_description
1 polymer ?
#
loop_
_entity_poly.entity_id
_entity_poly.type
_entity_poly.pdbx_seq_one_letter_code
_entity_poly.pdbx_strand_id
1 'polypeptide(L)'
;MREKAASLPNVRLEQGTVTSLLEENGNVKGVNYKTRNGEELTAHAPLTVVCDGCFSNFQRSLCSSKVDSPSCFVAMALENCELPHANHGHVILADPSPILFYPISSNESKNEYLNPFNCFSSLKRRLERASLCNDASNEVSSKHLPLLSGLSTLIAGAQPNAGKFMNANFLPPIANQAFHGLLLENGYPN
;
A
#
# COMPACT_ATOMS: atom_id res chain seq x y z
N MET A 1 -11.58 -7.02 -9.91
CA MET A 1 -12.40 -5.77 -9.83
C MET A 1 -12.41 -5.00 -11.16
N ARG A 2 -11.24 -4.61 -11.71
CA ARG A 2 -11.16 -3.87 -12.99
C ARG A 2 -11.88 -4.56 -14.16
N GLU A 3 -11.68 -5.86 -14.34
CA GLU A 3 -12.35 -6.65 -15.39
C GLU A 3 -13.87 -6.59 -15.28
N LYS A 4 -14.41 -6.74 -14.06
CA LYS A 4 -15.85 -6.65 -13.81
C LYS A 4 -16.40 -5.25 -14.12
N ALA A 5 -15.67 -4.20 -13.75
CA ALA A 5 -16.06 -2.83 -14.11
C ALA A 5 -16.03 -2.63 -15.64
N ALA A 6 -15.02 -3.15 -16.33
CA ALA A 6 -14.89 -3.07 -17.79
C ALA A 6 -16.03 -3.75 -18.55
N SER A 7 -16.65 -4.77 -17.95
CA SER A 7 -17.76 -5.51 -18.56
C SER A 7 -19.09 -4.74 -18.59
N LEU A 8 -19.19 -3.61 -17.87
CA LEU A 8 -20.41 -2.81 -17.81
C LEU A 8 -20.51 -1.87 -19.03
N PRO A 9 -21.68 -1.74 -19.67
CA PRO A 9 -21.85 -0.99 -20.91
C PRO A 9 -21.63 0.51 -20.77
N ASN A 10 -21.74 1.05 -19.56
CA ASN A 10 -21.60 2.46 -19.21
C ASN A 10 -20.24 2.80 -18.59
N VAL A 11 -19.27 1.87 -18.64
CA VAL A 11 -17.91 2.09 -18.15
C VAL A 11 -16.96 2.04 -19.33
N ARG A 12 -16.18 3.11 -19.49
CA ARG A 12 -15.06 3.17 -20.44
C ARG A 12 -13.76 3.21 -19.66
N LEU A 13 -12.93 2.18 -19.85
CA LEU A 13 -11.58 2.15 -19.27
C LEU A 13 -10.59 2.76 -20.25
N GLU A 14 -9.77 3.67 -19.74
CA GLU A 14 -8.70 4.32 -20.49
C GLU A 14 -7.38 4.14 -19.73
N GLN A 15 -6.33 3.76 -20.45
CA GLN A 15 -4.99 3.64 -19.87
C GLN A 15 -4.20 4.92 -20.10
N GLY A 16 -3.94 5.66 -19.01
CA GLY A 16 -3.14 6.87 -19.05
C GLY A 16 -2.81 7.39 -17.65
N THR A 17 -2.05 8.47 -17.59
CA THR A 17 -1.70 9.17 -16.36
C THR A 17 -2.35 10.55 -16.37
N VAL A 18 -3.22 10.82 -15.41
CA VAL A 18 -3.80 12.16 -15.22
C VAL A 18 -2.69 13.12 -14.79
N THR A 19 -2.56 14.25 -15.49
CA THR A 19 -1.50 15.24 -15.26
C THR A 19 -2.02 16.47 -14.52
N SER A 20 -3.26 16.90 -14.80
CA SER A 20 -3.89 18.04 -14.11
C SER A 20 -5.41 17.96 -14.09
N LEU A 21 -6.04 18.66 -13.13
CA LEU A 21 -7.48 18.92 -13.13
C LEU A 21 -7.79 20.09 -14.07
N LEU A 22 -8.92 20.01 -14.77
CA LEU A 22 -9.43 21.13 -15.54
C LEU A 22 -10.34 21.98 -14.66
N GLU A 23 -9.83 23.13 -14.23
CA GLU A 23 -10.52 24.04 -13.30
C GLU A 23 -10.98 25.31 -14.03
N GLU A 24 -12.23 25.71 -13.78
CA GLU A 24 -12.78 26.97 -14.27
C GLU A 24 -13.66 27.60 -13.17
N ASN A 25 -13.28 28.80 -12.69
CA ASN A 25 -14.01 29.54 -11.66
C ASN A 25 -14.31 28.72 -10.37
N GLY A 26 -13.36 27.90 -9.92
CA GLY A 26 -13.52 27.05 -8.73
C GLY A 26 -14.39 25.80 -8.95
N ASN A 27 -14.67 25.45 -10.20
CA ASN A 27 -15.39 24.24 -10.59
C ASN A 27 -14.49 23.33 -11.43
N VAL A 28 -14.36 22.06 -11.03
CA VAL A 28 -13.64 21.04 -11.81
C VAL A 28 -14.57 20.52 -12.90
N LYS A 29 -14.13 20.66 -14.15
CA LYS A 29 -14.90 20.27 -15.35
C LYS A 29 -14.30 19.07 -16.07
N GLY A 30 -13.29 18.42 -15.49
CA GLY A 30 -12.62 17.28 -16.10
C GLY A 30 -11.14 17.18 -15.73
N VAL A 31 -10.38 16.53 -16.60
CA VAL A 31 -8.96 16.24 -16.42
C VAL A 31 -8.18 16.33 -17.72
N ASN A 32 -6.90 16.71 -17.62
CA ASN A 32 -5.92 16.44 -18.66
C ASN A 32 -5.16 15.17 -18.29
N TYR A 33 -4.90 14.33 -19.27
CA TYR A 33 -4.17 13.07 -19.08
C TYR A 33 -3.28 12.77 -20.27
N LYS A 34 -2.24 11.98 -20.00
CA LYS A 34 -1.28 11.51 -20.99
C LYS A 34 -1.52 10.04 -21.27
N THR A 35 -1.69 9.67 -22.53
CA THR A 35 -1.82 8.26 -22.94
C THR A 35 -0.47 7.56 -22.82
N ARG A 36 -0.47 6.22 -22.91
CA ARG A 36 0.77 5.43 -22.95
C ARG A 36 1.71 5.83 -24.09
N ASN A 37 1.17 6.32 -25.20
CA ASN A 37 1.92 6.78 -26.37
C ASN A 37 2.48 8.20 -26.20
N GLY A 38 2.13 8.86 -25.09
CA GLY A 38 2.60 10.19 -24.75
C GLY A 38 1.75 11.33 -25.30
N GLU A 39 0.59 11.03 -25.89
CA GLU A 39 -0.36 12.04 -26.35
C GLU A 39 -1.07 12.68 -25.17
N GLU A 40 -1.21 14.00 -25.18
CA GLU A 40 -1.95 14.75 -24.18
C GLU A 40 -3.40 14.93 -24.66
N LEU A 41 -4.34 14.47 -23.84
CA LEU A 41 -5.77 14.50 -24.11
C LEU A 41 -6.52 15.12 -22.94
N THR A 42 -7.71 15.62 -23.22
CA THR A 42 -8.61 16.20 -22.23
C THR A 42 -9.91 15.38 -22.19
N ALA A 43 -10.37 15.08 -20.99
CA ALA A 43 -11.67 14.47 -20.75
C ALA A 43 -12.52 15.41 -19.90
N HIS A 44 -13.75 15.68 -20.33
CA HIS A 44 -14.68 16.56 -19.63
C HIS A 44 -15.76 15.76 -18.90
N ALA A 45 -16.08 16.18 -17.67
CA ALA A 45 -17.14 15.59 -16.87
C ALA A 45 -17.70 16.63 -15.89
N PRO A 46 -19.01 16.56 -15.56
CA PRO A 46 -19.61 17.41 -14.52
C PRO A 46 -19.19 17.00 -13.10
N LEU A 47 -18.68 15.78 -12.92
CA LEU A 47 -18.12 15.27 -11.68
C LEU A 47 -16.85 14.48 -11.98
N THR A 48 -15.75 14.86 -11.32
CA THR A 48 -14.49 14.14 -11.34
C THR A 48 -14.25 13.51 -9.97
N VAL A 49 -13.90 12.21 -9.94
CA VAL A 49 -13.55 11.51 -8.70
C VAL A 49 -12.07 11.18 -8.71
N VAL A 50 -11.33 11.62 -7.68
CA VAL A 50 -9.89 11.40 -7.53
C VAL A 50 -9.67 10.27 -6.52
N CYS A 51 -9.13 9.15 -7.00
CA CYS A 51 -8.86 7.92 -6.24
C CYS A 51 -7.46 7.37 -6.52
N ASP A 52 -6.43 8.23 -6.62
CA ASP A 52 -5.05 7.86 -6.99
C ASP A 52 -4.18 7.40 -5.79
N GLY A 53 -4.82 7.21 -4.63
CA GLY A 53 -4.22 6.54 -3.46
C GLY A 53 -3.41 7.47 -2.54
N CYS A 54 -2.65 6.86 -1.62
CA CYS A 54 -1.97 7.55 -0.53
C CYS A 54 -0.76 8.41 -0.95
N PHE A 55 -0.38 8.37 -2.22
CA PHE A 55 0.66 9.22 -2.83
C PHE A 55 0.07 10.19 -3.86
N SER A 56 -1.22 10.52 -3.72
CA SER A 56 -1.94 11.39 -4.63
C SER A 56 -1.19 12.68 -4.94
N ASN A 57 -1.07 13.01 -6.23
CA ASN A 57 -0.45 14.26 -6.65
C ASN A 57 -1.36 15.46 -6.37
N PHE A 58 -2.67 15.23 -6.34
CA PHE A 58 -3.69 16.27 -6.17
C PHE A 58 -3.96 16.59 -4.71
N GLN A 59 -3.61 15.70 -3.78
CA GLN A 59 -3.85 15.92 -2.36
C GLN A 59 -3.22 17.23 -1.84
N ARG A 60 -2.03 17.62 -2.32
CA ARG A 60 -1.37 18.87 -1.88
C ARG A 60 -2.09 20.14 -2.34
N SER A 61 -2.72 20.12 -3.52
CA SER A 61 -3.47 21.28 -4.02
C SER A 61 -4.88 21.34 -3.42
N LEU A 62 -5.44 20.18 -3.04
CA LEU A 62 -6.82 20.06 -2.56
C LEU A 62 -6.95 20.08 -1.04
N CYS A 63 -5.89 19.80 -0.29
CA CYS A 63 -5.90 19.69 1.17
C CYS A 63 -4.67 20.37 1.79
N SER A 64 -4.89 21.15 2.85
CA SER A 64 -3.82 21.81 3.62
C SER A 64 -3.22 20.92 4.71
N SER A 65 -3.87 19.79 5.03
CA SER A 65 -3.37 18.88 6.05
C SER A 65 -2.12 18.15 5.59
N LYS A 66 -1.13 18.12 6.47
CA LYS A 66 0.13 17.45 6.23
C LYS A 66 -0.03 15.94 6.48
N VAL A 67 0.40 15.13 5.53
CA VAL A 67 0.54 13.68 5.74
C VAL A 67 1.62 13.45 6.79
N ASP A 68 1.29 12.70 7.83
CA ASP A 68 2.25 12.23 8.83
C ASP A 68 2.59 10.76 8.56
N SER A 69 3.85 10.39 8.76
CA SER A 69 4.36 9.03 8.52
C SER A 69 5.12 8.55 9.77
N PRO A 70 4.42 8.17 10.85
CA PRO A 70 5.04 7.79 12.11
C PRO A 70 5.91 6.52 12.01
N SER A 71 5.58 5.60 11.09
CA SER A 71 6.33 4.35 10.89
C SER A 71 6.36 3.91 9.43
N CYS A 72 7.05 2.80 9.17
CA CYS A 72 7.11 2.13 7.88
C CYS A 72 6.83 0.65 8.07
N PHE A 73 5.99 0.06 7.24
CA PHE A 73 5.83 -1.37 7.14
C PHE A 73 6.85 -1.95 6.17
N VAL A 74 7.46 -3.06 6.57
CA VAL A 74 8.26 -3.91 5.68
C VAL A 74 7.52 -5.22 5.54
N ALA A 75 7.10 -5.53 4.31
CA ALA A 75 6.34 -6.72 4.02
C ALA A 75 7.20 -7.73 3.25
N MET A 76 7.17 -8.98 3.70
CA MET A 76 7.85 -10.11 3.05
C MET A 76 6.88 -11.26 2.84
N ALA A 77 6.93 -11.90 1.68
CA ALA A 77 6.22 -13.16 1.43
C ALA A 77 7.04 -14.33 1.98
N LEU A 78 6.41 -15.20 2.77
CA LEU A 78 6.99 -16.41 3.33
C LEU A 78 6.32 -17.62 2.72
N GLU A 79 7.10 -18.53 2.13
CA GLU A 79 6.61 -19.79 1.59
C GLU A 79 6.85 -20.94 2.58
N ASN A 80 6.03 -22.00 2.52
CA ASN A 80 6.21 -23.24 3.31
C ASN A 80 6.27 -23.02 4.84
N CYS A 81 5.54 -22.02 5.33
CA CYS A 81 5.39 -21.76 6.76
C CYS A 81 4.09 -22.40 7.29
N GLU A 82 4.11 -22.88 8.52
CA GLU A 82 2.90 -23.30 9.24
C GLU A 82 2.70 -22.37 10.43
N LEU A 83 1.57 -21.67 10.44
CA LEU A 83 1.17 -20.85 11.59
C LEU A 83 0.33 -21.67 12.57
N PRO A 84 0.36 -21.36 13.89
CA PRO A 84 -0.36 -22.15 14.92
C PRO A 84 -1.86 -22.34 14.69
N HIS A 85 -2.48 -21.42 13.95
CA HIS A 85 -3.89 -21.47 13.57
C HIS A 85 -4.04 -21.14 12.09
N ALA A 86 -4.44 -22.14 11.31
CA ALA A 86 -4.72 -21.97 9.89
C ALA A 86 -5.86 -20.97 9.68
N ASN A 87 -5.83 -20.21 8.57
CA ASN A 87 -6.84 -19.25 8.17
C ASN A 87 -7.08 -18.07 9.13
N HIS A 88 -6.17 -17.82 10.07
CA HIS A 88 -6.23 -16.67 10.97
C HIS A 88 -5.05 -15.74 10.72
N GLY A 89 -5.28 -14.44 10.87
CA GLY A 89 -4.21 -13.47 11.04
C GLY A 89 -3.59 -13.60 12.43
N HIS A 90 -2.27 -13.56 12.52
CA HIS A 90 -1.52 -13.61 13.77
C HIS A 90 -0.89 -12.26 14.02
N VAL A 91 -1.02 -11.74 15.23
CA VAL A 91 -0.36 -10.52 15.68
C VAL A 91 0.62 -10.92 16.78
N ILE A 92 1.91 -10.71 16.53
CA ILE A 92 2.96 -10.91 17.53
C ILE A 92 3.28 -9.55 18.12
N LEU A 93 3.07 -9.41 19.42
CA LEU A 93 3.41 -8.21 20.19
C LEU A 93 4.91 -8.18 20.46
N ALA A 94 5.68 -7.86 19.41
CA ALA A 94 7.11 -7.70 19.49
C ALA A 94 7.50 -6.29 20.00
N ASP A 95 8.67 -6.22 20.61
CA ASP A 95 9.35 -5.00 21.06
C ASP A 95 10.41 -4.60 20.01
N PRO A 96 10.33 -3.41 19.39
CA PRO A 96 9.51 -2.25 19.78
C PRO A 96 8.18 -2.10 19.03
N SER A 97 7.86 -3.03 18.12
CA SER A 97 6.72 -2.91 17.20
C SER A 97 6.04 -4.24 16.94
N PRO A 98 4.71 -4.27 16.73
CA PRO A 98 4.01 -5.49 16.39
C PRO A 98 4.42 -6.03 15.02
N ILE A 99 4.34 -7.35 14.89
CA ILE A 99 4.55 -8.11 13.65
C ILE A 99 3.24 -8.78 13.28
N LEU A 100 2.84 -8.66 12.02
CA LEU A 100 1.61 -9.25 11.50
C LEU A 100 1.95 -10.45 10.63
N PHE A 101 1.15 -11.51 10.70
CA PHE A 101 1.17 -12.59 9.74
C PHE A 101 -0.24 -12.85 9.26
N TYR A 102 -0.43 -13.03 7.97
CA TYR A 102 -1.72 -13.48 7.46
C TYR A 102 -1.53 -14.24 6.14
N PRO A 103 -2.38 -15.25 5.88
CA PRO A 103 -2.33 -15.99 4.63
C PRO A 103 -2.74 -15.07 3.47
N ILE A 104 -1.95 -15.07 2.39
CA ILE A 104 -2.25 -14.32 1.16
C ILE A 104 -2.67 -15.24 -0.01
N SER A 105 -2.54 -16.55 0.15
CA SER A 105 -2.95 -17.56 -0.81
C SER A 105 -3.57 -18.78 -0.11
N SER A 106 -4.48 -19.47 -0.82
CA SER A 106 -5.17 -20.68 -0.36
C SER A 106 -4.69 -21.96 -1.06
N ASN A 107 -3.63 -21.86 -1.88
CA ASN A 107 -3.08 -23.04 -2.55
C ASN A 107 -2.30 -23.91 -1.54
N GLU A 108 -2.77 -25.12 -1.29
CA GLU A 108 -2.19 -26.11 -0.35
C GLU A 108 -0.70 -26.39 -0.58
N SER A 109 -0.18 -26.13 -1.78
CA SER A 109 1.22 -26.37 -2.16
C SER A 109 2.14 -25.15 -1.99
N LYS A 110 1.61 -23.97 -1.64
CA LYS A 110 2.37 -22.75 -1.34
C LYS A 110 1.60 -21.90 -0.33
N ASN A 111 1.74 -22.22 0.95
CA ASN A 111 1.28 -21.31 2.00
C ASN A 111 2.15 -20.06 1.96
N GLU A 112 1.70 -19.05 1.23
CA GLU A 112 2.30 -17.73 1.19
C GLU A 112 1.70 -16.89 2.32
N TYR A 113 2.55 -16.41 3.22
CA TYR A 113 2.17 -15.46 4.26
C TYR A 113 2.83 -14.13 4.03
N LEU A 114 2.11 -13.04 4.26
CA LEU A 114 2.75 -11.74 4.36
C LEU A 114 3.14 -11.46 5.80
N ASN A 115 4.39 -11.07 5.99
CA ASN A 115 4.89 -10.55 7.26
C ASN A 115 5.16 -9.03 7.14
N PRO A 116 4.17 -8.16 7.40
CA PRO A 116 4.42 -6.75 7.68
C PRO A 116 4.90 -6.56 9.12
N PHE A 117 6.12 -6.05 9.29
CA PHE A 117 6.59 -5.52 10.57
C PHE A 117 6.77 -4.01 10.51
N ASN A 118 6.41 -3.35 11.61
CA ASN A 118 6.55 -1.91 11.76
C ASN A 118 8.01 -1.56 12.08
N CYS A 119 8.72 -0.98 11.12
CA CYS A 119 10.02 -0.37 11.32
C CYS A 119 9.89 1.10 11.71
N PHE A 120 10.58 1.50 12.79
CA PHE A 120 10.87 2.89 13.04
C PHE A 120 11.69 3.49 11.89
N SER A 121 11.53 4.79 11.65
CA SER A 121 12.22 5.54 10.58
C SER A 121 13.75 5.37 10.60
N SER A 122 14.35 5.15 11.77
CA SER A 122 15.76 4.84 11.98
C SER A 122 16.19 3.50 11.36
N LEU A 123 15.33 2.48 11.46
CA LEU A 123 15.56 1.14 10.92
C LEU A 123 15.32 1.12 9.41
N LYS A 124 14.39 1.93 8.89
CA LYS A 124 14.20 2.13 7.43
C LYS A 124 15.51 2.52 6.73
N ARG A 125 16.25 3.51 7.24
CA ARG A 125 17.56 3.92 6.65
C ARG A 125 18.66 2.87 6.78
N ARG A 126 18.56 1.93 7.72
CA ARG A 126 19.51 0.82 7.88
C ARG A 126 19.16 -0.33 6.93
N LEU A 127 17.88 -0.66 6.83
CA LEU A 127 17.36 -1.70 5.95
C LEU A 127 17.41 -1.33 4.47
N GLU A 128 17.25 -0.05 4.11
CA GLU A 128 17.47 0.46 2.74
C GLU A 128 18.95 0.38 2.30
N ARG A 129 19.89 0.31 3.24
CA ARG A 129 21.35 0.22 2.98
C ARG A 129 21.91 -1.19 3.10
N ALA A 130 21.20 -2.11 3.75
CA ALA A 130 21.57 -3.52 3.85
C ALA A 130 20.88 -4.32 2.73
N SER A 131 21.49 -5.40 2.26
CA SER A 131 20.83 -6.39 1.38
C SER A 131 19.77 -7.19 2.16
N LEU A 132 18.68 -6.49 2.49
CA LEU A 132 17.27 -6.84 2.66
C LEU A 132 16.81 -8.06 3.47
N CYS A 133 17.53 -9.16 3.57
CA CYS A 133 16.91 -10.40 4.08
C CYS A 133 17.51 -10.88 5.41
N ASN A 134 18.84 -10.88 5.53
CA ASN A 134 19.48 -11.51 6.69
C ASN A 134 19.24 -10.72 7.98
N ASP A 135 19.39 -9.40 7.98
CA ASP A 135 19.28 -8.62 9.22
C ASP A 135 17.85 -8.53 9.74
N ALA A 136 16.87 -8.34 8.85
CA ALA A 136 15.45 -8.33 9.24
C ALA A 136 14.97 -9.71 9.70
N SER A 137 15.35 -10.77 8.98
CA SER A 137 15.01 -12.14 9.38
C SER A 137 15.71 -12.54 10.68
N ASN A 138 16.97 -12.12 10.89
CA ASN A 138 17.73 -12.36 12.12
C ASN A 138 17.16 -11.56 13.30
N GLU A 139 16.71 -10.32 13.09
CA GLU A 139 16.11 -9.49 14.14
C GLU A 139 14.74 -10.04 14.58
N VAL A 140 13.90 -10.47 13.63
CA VAL A 140 12.62 -11.15 13.89
C VAL A 140 12.85 -12.52 14.56
N SER A 141 13.83 -13.29 14.10
CA SER A 141 14.12 -14.63 14.62
C SER A 141 14.74 -14.62 16.02
N SER A 142 15.61 -13.65 16.33
CA SER A 142 16.40 -13.67 17.57
C SER A 142 15.69 -13.13 18.81
N LYS A 143 14.67 -12.28 18.66
CA LYS A 143 14.07 -11.55 19.80
C LYS A 143 12.61 -11.89 20.14
N HIS A 144 11.80 -12.39 19.19
CA HIS A 144 10.33 -12.45 19.38
C HIS A 144 9.66 -13.76 19.02
N LEU A 145 10.39 -14.74 18.48
CA LEU A 145 9.85 -16.04 18.06
C LEU A 145 10.18 -17.28 18.93
N PRO A 146 10.68 -17.23 20.18
CA PRO A 146 10.99 -18.46 20.92
C PRO A 146 9.75 -19.31 21.30
N LEU A 147 8.53 -18.90 20.92
CA LEU A 147 7.28 -19.64 21.15
C LEU A 147 6.82 -20.49 19.95
N LEU A 148 7.51 -20.45 18.81
CA LEU A 148 7.14 -21.25 17.64
C LEU A 148 8.20 -22.30 17.34
N SER A 149 7.81 -23.58 17.40
CA SER A 149 8.58 -24.72 16.88
C SER A 149 8.89 -24.64 15.36
N GLY A 150 8.52 -23.54 14.70
CA GLY A 150 8.68 -23.27 13.26
C GLY A 150 9.76 -22.24 12.91
N LEU A 151 10.71 -21.95 13.82
CA LEU A 151 11.79 -20.98 13.56
C LEU A 151 12.64 -21.35 12.33
N SER A 152 12.87 -22.65 12.11
CA SER A 152 13.61 -23.16 10.96
C SER A 152 12.85 -23.05 9.65
N THR A 153 11.51 -23.13 9.66
CA THR A 153 10.68 -23.02 8.46
C THR A 153 10.47 -21.57 8.04
N LEU A 154 10.40 -20.62 8.98
CA LEU A 154 10.29 -19.19 8.65
C LEU A 154 11.53 -18.64 7.93
N ILE A 155 12.73 -18.94 8.45
CA ILE A 155 13.98 -18.49 7.83
C ILE A 155 14.17 -19.15 6.45
N ALA A 156 13.77 -20.42 6.31
CA ALA A 156 13.83 -21.13 5.04
C ALA A 156 12.80 -20.63 4.00
N GLY A 157 11.66 -20.10 4.46
CA GLY A 157 10.58 -19.59 3.61
C GLY A 157 10.75 -18.15 3.14
N ALA A 158 11.69 -17.40 3.73
CA ALA A 158 11.98 -16.02 3.36
C ALA A 158 12.68 -15.94 2.00
N GLN A 159 12.01 -15.37 1.00
CA GLN A 159 12.62 -15.16 -0.31
C GLN A 159 13.66 -14.03 -0.26
N PRO A 160 14.93 -14.27 -0.65
CA PRO A 160 15.95 -13.23 -0.68
C PRO A 160 15.54 -12.08 -1.62
N ASN A 161 15.66 -10.84 -1.12
CA ASN A 161 15.40 -9.58 -1.85
C ASN A 161 13.93 -9.23 -2.17
N ALA A 162 12.95 -9.85 -1.51
CA ALA A 162 11.52 -9.60 -1.76
C ALA A 162 10.84 -8.56 -0.83
N GLY A 163 11.59 -7.92 0.09
CA GLY A 163 11.03 -6.98 1.06
C GLY A 163 10.48 -5.71 0.38
N LYS A 164 9.16 -5.47 0.52
CA LYS A 164 8.51 -4.24 0.06
C LYS A 164 8.29 -3.29 1.24
N PHE A 165 8.69 -2.03 1.07
CA PHE A 165 8.47 -0.98 2.05
C PHE A 165 7.22 -0.18 1.73
N MET A 166 6.44 0.16 2.75
CA MET A 166 5.33 1.09 2.64
C MET A 166 5.28 1.98 3.88
N ASN A 167 5.21 3.30 3.72
CA ASN A 167 5.02 4.18 4.87
C ASN A 167 3.62 3.97 5.46
N ALA A 168 3.53 3.92 6.79
CA ALA A 168 2.26 3.97 7.49
C ALA A 168 1.80 5.43 7.54
N ASN A 169 1.13 5.89 6.49
CA ASN A 169 0.68 7.28 6.37
C ASN A 169 -0.62 7.49 7.16
N PHE A 170 -0.67 8.59 7.89
CA PHE A 170 -1.88 9.09 8.52
C PHE A 170 -2.25 10.45 7.92
N LEU A 171 -3.49 10.55 7.46
CA LEU A 171 -4.14 11.81 7.11
C LEU A 171 -5.52 11.79 7.76
N PRO A 172 -5.91 12.81 8.55
CA PRO A 172 -7.27 12.89 9.04
C PRO A 172 -8.26 13.09 7.87
N PRO A 173 -9.54 12.70 8.02
CA PRO A 173 -10.55 13.01 7.03
C PRO A 173 -10.75 14.53 6.94
N ILE A 174 -10.84 15.06 5.72
CA ILE A 174 -10.98 16.49 5.45
C ILE A 174 -12.24 16.68 4.62
N ALA A 175 -13.05 17.68 4.97
CA ALA A 175 -14.20 18.04 4.16
C ALA A 175 -13.72 18.62 2.82
N ASN A 176 -14.20 18.05 1.71
CA ASN A 176 -13.88 18.55 0.37
C ASN A 176 -14.67 19.84 0.11
N GLN A 177 -14.14 20.98 0.56
CA GLN A 177 -14.82 22.29 0.47
C GLN A 177 -14.26 23.19 -0.63
N ALA A 178 -13.17 22.80 -1.30
CA ALA A 178 -12.42 23.71 -2.16
C ALA A 178 -12.96 23.82 -3.59
N PHE A 179 -13.59 22.77 -4.14
CA PHE A 179 -13.99 22.74 -5.55
C PHE A 179 -15.37 22.11 -5.77
N HIS A 180 -16.20 22.77 -6.59
CA HIS A 180 -17.40 22.14 -7.13
C HIS A 180 -17.01 21.12 -8.21
N GLY A 181 -17.85 20.11 -8.45
CA GLY A 181 -17.59 19.10 -9.49
C GLY A 181 -16.45 18.12 -9.17
N LEU A 182 -15.97 18.08 -7.93
CA LEU A 182 -14.87 17.20 -7.50
C LEU A 182 -15.25 16.38 -6.27
N LEU A 183 -14.88 15.09 -6.27
CA LEU A 183 -14.88 14.23 -5.11
C LEU A 183 -13.48 13.65 -4.90
N LEU A 184 -12.86 13.92 -3.76
CA LEU A 184 -11.56 13.36 -3.39
C LEU A 184 -11.75 12.20 -2.41
N GLU A 185 -11.31 11.00 -2.79
CA GLU A 185 -11.20 9.88 -1.88
C GLU A 185 -9.79 9.89 -1.26
N ASN A 186 -9.70 10.24 0.02
CA ASN A 186 -8.45 10.10 0.76
C ASN A 186 -8.21 8.60 1.01
N GLY A 187 -7.39 7.99 0.15
CA GLY A 187 -7.04 6.58 0.27
C GLY A 187 -6.24 6.33 1.55
N TYR A 188 -6.90 5.76 2.57
CA TYR A 188 -6.20 5.03 3.60
C TYR A 188 -5.69 3.72 2.98
N PRO A 189 -4.46 3.26 3.32
CA PRO A 189 -4.09 1.89 3.01
C PRO A 189 -5.05 0.96 3.78
N ASN A 190 -5.91 0.25 3.04
CA ASN A 190 -6.62 -0.93 3.56
C ASN A 190 -5.63 -2.09 3.66
#